data_AF-A0A177WWQ3-F1
#
_entry.id   AF-A0A177WWQ3-F1
#
_cell.length_a   1.000
_cell.length_b   1.000
_cell.length_c   1.000
_cell.angle_alpha   90.00
_cell.angle_beta   90.00
_cell.angle_gamma   90.00
#
_symmetry.space_group_name_H-M   'P 1'
#
loop_
_entity.id
_entity.type
_entity.pdbx_description
1 polymer ?
#
loop_
_entity_poly.entity_id
_entity_poly.type
_entity_poly.pdbx_seq_one_letter_code
_entity_poly.pdbx_strand_id
1 'polypeptide(L)'
;MVEIIVHESDREMLTLAIDLFLQVCHDIDDENFGIVLSRLVSRLESSSGSVAVGFIKNLRTIFSSIHYHKPVKAVECGIIPALVNMLRSVDQEVIYGSIYTIQSLCDYKDCEAILAELIRLDLIQALNDLCIRYSNNSGLKTRIIKMAGTVASKMRNFPVSLVRSLVF
;
A
#
# COMPACT_ATOMS: atom_id res chain seq x y z
N MET A 1 4.51 -16.23 -21.21
CA MET A 1 4.48 -15.50 -19.93
C MET A 1 4.13 -16.53 -18.87
N VAL A 2 5.11 -16.99 -18.09
CA VAL A 2 4.91 -18.10 -17.15
C VAL A 2 4.24 -17.55 -15.90
N GLU A 3 2.98 -17.92 -15.69
CA GLU A 3 2.30 -17.78 -14.40
C GLU A 3 3.05 -18.66 -13.39
N ILE A 4 3.95 -18.07 -12.63
CA ILE A 4 4.51 -18.72 -11.45
C ILE A 4 3.42 -18.62 -10.39
N ILE A 5 2.66 -19.70 -10.22
CA ILE A 5 1.73 -19.87 -9.10
C ILE A 5 2.60 -19.95 -7.84
N VAL A 6 2.64 -18.86 -7.09
CA VAL A 6 3.42 -18.73 -5.87
C VAL A 6 2.74 -19.56 -4.77
N HIS A 7 3.47 -20.51 -4.17
CA HIS A 7 3.00 -21.44 -3.14
C HIS A 7 3.19 -20.86 -1.72
N GLU A 8 2.54 -21.45 -0.72
CA GLU A 8 2.65 -21.03 0.69
C GLU A 8 4.10 -21.12 1.24
N SER A 9 4.91 -22.05 0.72
CA SER A 9 6.36 -22.13 0.96
C SER A 9 7.11 -20.86 0.55
N ASP A 10 6.61 -20.14 -0.45
CA ASP A 10 7.22 -18.89 -0.91
C ASP A 10 6.96 -17.77 0.08
N ARG A 11 5.90 -17.86 0.91
CA ARG A 11 5.62 -16.85 1.95
C ARG A 11 6.64 -16.90 3.08
N GLU A 12 6.97 -18.08 3.60
CA GLU A 12 7.99 -18.25 4.65
C GLU A 12 9.38 -17.84 4.15
N MET A 13 9.75 -18.32 2.95
CA MET A 13 11.02 -17.94 2.33
C MET A 13 11.10 -16.44 2.05
N LEU A 14 9.99 -15.83 1.65
CA LEU A 14 9.93 -14.38 1.45
C LEU A 14 10.05 -13.63 2.78
N THR A 15 9.38 -14.08 3.85
CA THR A 15 9.56 -13.49 5.18
C THR A 15 11.01 -13.56 5.64
N LEU A 16 11.66 -14.72 5.52
CA LEU A 16 13.07 -14.89 5.88
C LEU A 16 13.99 -13.99 5.03
N ALA A 17 13.75 -13.90 3.73
CA ALA A 17 14.52 -13.03 2.84
C ALA A 17 14.36 -11.55 3.22
N ILE A 18 13.16 -11.14 3.64
CA ILE A 18 12.90 -9.78 4.11
C ILE A 18 13.53 -9.52 5.46
N ASP A 19 13.46 -10.45 6.41
CA ASP A 19 14.11 -10.31 7.70
C ASP A 19 15.63 -10.17 7.55
N LEU A 20 16.24 -10.96 6.65
CA LEU A 20 17.64 -10.83 6.31
C LEU A 20 17.93 -9.48 5.61
N PHE A 21 17.09 -9.08 4.66
CA PHE A 21 17.22 -7.79 3.99
C PHE A 21 17.17 -6.63 4.98
N LEU A 22 16.26 -6.67 5.96
CA LEU A 22 16.13 -5.63 6.99
C LEU A 22 17.36 -5.52 7.90
N GLN A 23 18.14 -6.60 8.05
CA GLN A 23 19.40 -6.55 8.79
C GLN A 23 20.50 -5.80 8.03
N VAL A 24 20.49 -5.87 6.69
CA VAL A 24 21.54 -5.31 5.84
C VAL A 24 21.12 -4.06 5.09
N CYS A 25 19.83 -3.71 5.07
CA CYS A 25 19.29 -2.63 4.24
C CYS A 25 19.81 -1.24 4.60
N HIS A 26 20.32 -1.06 5.82
CA HIS A 26 20.95 0.18 6.24
C HIS A 26 22.30 0.43 5.56
N ASP A 27 22.92 -0.62 5.00
CA ASP A 27 24.20 -0.57 4.30
C ASP A 27 24.06 -0.61 2.77
N ILE A 28 22.83 -0.71 2.26
CA ILE A 28 22.53 -0.75 0.83
C ILE A 28 22.35 0.68 0.32
N ASP A 29 22.98 1.01 -0.81
CA ASP A 29 22.78 2.29 -1.48
C ASP A 29 21.35 2.44 -2.05
N ASP A 30 20.95 3.68 -2.32
CA ASP A 30 19.59 4.01 -2.78
C ASP A 30 19.21 3.35 -4.12
N GLU A 31 20.18 3.05 -4.98
CA GLU A 31 19.94 2.42 -6.29
C GLU A 31 19.60 0.94 -6.11
N ASN A 32 20.43 0.21 -5.38
CA ASN A 32 20.21 -1.19 -5.05
C ASN A 32 18.95 -1.38 -4.21
N PHE A 33 18.67 -0.45 -3.29
CA PHE A 33 17.40 -0.43 -2.54
C PHE A 33 16.21 -0.29 -3.48
N GLY A 34 16.28 0.62 -4.45
CA GLY A 34 15.26 0.81 -5.48
C GLY A 34 15.00 -0.45 -6.31
N ILE A 35 16.04 -1.16 -6.72
CA ILE A 35 15.92 -2.43 -7.47
C ILE A 35 15.13 -3.48 -6.69
N VAL A 36 15.42 -3.62 -5.39
CA VAL A 36 14.70 -4.56 -4.52
C VAL A 36 13.23 -4.17 -4.42
N LEU A 37 12.93 -2.89 -4.19
CA LEU A 37 11.55 -2.41 -4.10
C LEU A 37 10.79 -2.61 -5.41
N SER A 38 11.36 -2.28 -6.56
CA SER A 38 10.72 -2.49 -7.87
C SER A 38 10.44 -3.98 -8.13
N ARG A 39 11.32 -4.88 -7.70
CA ARG A 39 11.08 -6.33 -7.84
C ARG A 39 9.96 -6.81 -6.93
N LEU A 40 9.87 -6.29 -5.71
CA LEU A 40 8.74 -6.58 -4.80
C LEU A 40 7.42 -6.07 -5.38
N VAL A 41 7.40 -4.88 -5.98
CA VAL A 41 6.22 -4.31 -6.65
C VAL A 41 5.77 -5.19 -7.81
N SER A 42 6.67 -5.58 -8.72
CA SER A 42 6.33 -6.46 -9.84
C SER A 42 5.76 -7.81 -9.38
N ARG A 43 6.27 -8.35 -8.27
CA ARG A 43 5.72 -9.57 -7.67
C ARG A 43 4.36 -9.35 -7.01
N LEU A 44 4.16 -8.24 -6.33
CA LEU A 44 2.86 -7.87 -5.79
C LEU A 44 1.81 -7.78 -6.91
N GLU A 45 2.12 -7.07 -8.00
CA GLU A 45 1.20 -6.87 -9.13
C GLU A 45 0.80 -8.16 -9.84
N SER A 46 1.67 -9.18 -9.81
CA SER A 46 1.41 -10.50 -10.37
C SER A 46 0.83 -11.50 -9.36
N SER A 47 0.55 -11.06 -8.13
CA SER A 47 0.07 -11.92 -7.05
C SER A 47 -1.38 -11.62 -6.66
N SER A 48 -2.02 -12.61 -6.03
CA SER A 48 -3.37 -12.48 -5.46
C SER A 48 -3.47 -13.23 -4.14
N GLY A 49 -4.58 -13.03 -3.43
CA GLY A 49 -4.87 -13.75 -2.18
C GLY A 49 -3.79 -13.62 -1.11
N SER A 50 -3.52 -14.74 -0.44
CA SER A 50 -2.54 -14.82 0.65
C SER A 50 -1.11 -14.45 0.25
N VAL A 51 -0.74 -14.63 -1.02
CA VAL A 51 0.57 -14.25 -1.56
C VAL A 51 0.68 -12.72 -1.63
N ALA A 52 -0.32 -12.06 -2.21
CA ALA A 52 -0.36 -10.59 -2.27
C ALA A 52 -0.34 -9.98 -0.86
N VAL A 53 -1.09 -10.58 0.07
CA VAL A 53 -1.05 -10.21 1.50
C VAL A 53 0.37 -10.29 2.07
N GLY A 54 1.13 -11.34 1.74
CA GLY A 54 2.53 -11.49 2.14
C GLY A 54 3.40 -10.34 1.65
N PHE A 55 3.32 -10.01 0.35
CA PHE A 55 4.06 -8.88 -0.22
C PHE A 55 3.66 -7.54 0.39
N ILE A 56 2.38 -7.29 0.62
CA ILE A 56 1.89 -6.07 1.29
C ILE A 56 2.45 -5.97 2.72
N LYS A 57 2.42 -7.07 3.48
CA LYS A 57 3.00 -7.11 4.84
C LYS A 57 4.49 -6.79 4.81
N ASN A 58 5.23 -7.30 3.83
CA ASN A 58 6.65 -7.04 3.68
C ASN A 58 6.97 -5.59 3.33
N LEU A 59 6.25 -5.00 2.38
CA LEU A 59 6.39 -3.58 2.07
C LEU A 59 6.16 -2.73 3.32
N ARG A 60 5.09 -3.01 4.07
CA ARG A 60 4.83 -2.32 5.34
C ARG A 60 6.00 -2.46 6.32
N THR A 61 6.57 -3.65 6.49
CA THR A 61 7.69 -3.87 7.42
C THR A 61 8.92 -3.07 6.99
N ILE A 62 9.32 -3.16 5.73
CA ILE A 62 10.46 -2.40 5.16
C ILE A 62 10.29 -0.90 5.44
N PHE A 63 9.14 -0.35 5.07
CA PHE A 63 8.84 1.06 5.27
C PHE A 63 8.59 1.42 6.73
N SER A 64 8.35 0.48 7.65
CA SER A 64 8.31 0.79 9.08
C SER A 64 9.73 0.89 9.65
N SER A 65 10.64 0.03 9.19
CA SER A 65 11.99 -0.09 9.75
C SER A 65 13.00 0.95 9.22
N ILE A 66 12.90 1.41 7.96
CA ILE A 66 14.00 2.18 7.32
C ILE A 66 13.74 3.68 7.30
N HIS A 67 14.20 4.43 8.31
CA HIS A 67 13.74 5.81 8.63
C HIS A 67 13.92 6.92 7.56
N TYR A 68 14.88 6.83 6.62
CA TYR A 68 15.47 8.05 6.04
C TYR A 68 14.88 8.57 4.71
N HIS A 69 14.32 7.73 3.83
CA HIS A 69 13.82 8.18 2.50
C HIS A 69 12.50 7.53 2.05
N LYS A 70 11.60 7.28 3.02
CA LYS A 70 10.40 6.45 2.84
C LYS A 70 9.40 6.95 1.79
N PRO A 71 8.99 8.24 1.76
CA PRO A 71 7.88 8.65 0.89
C PRO A 71 8.24 8.77 -0.58
N VAL A 72 9.38 9.40 -0.90
CA VAL A 72 9.82 9.63 -2.29
C VAL A 72 10.13 8.30 -2.97
N LYS A 73 10.89 7.42 -2.31
CA LYS A 73 11.20 6.09 -2.87
C LYS A 73 9.96 5.23 -3.07
N ALA A 74 8.97 5.32 -2.18
CA ALA A 74 7.70 4.62 -2.37
C ALA A 74 6.98 5.05 -3.66
N VAL A 75 7.05 6.33 -4.03
CA VAL A 75 6.50 6.85 -5.28
C VAL A 75 7.37 6.42 -6.47
N GLU A 76 8.68 6.67 -6.42
CA GLU A 76 9.62 6.34 -7.51
C GLU A 76 9.59 4.86 -7.89
N CYS A 77 9.47 3.97 -6.91
CA CYS A 77 9.47 2.52 -7.13
C CYS A 77 8.07 1.97 -7.48
N GLY A 78 7.05 2.81 -7.63
CA GLY A 78 5.70 2.39 -8.03
C GLY A 78 4.88 1.71 -6.93
N ILE A 79 5.30 1.81 -5.66
CA ILE A 79 4.61 1.16 -4.54
C ILE A 79 3.21 1.75 -4.32
N ILE A 80 3.08 3.08 -4.41
CA ILE A 80 1.78 3.74 -4.25
C ILE A 80 0.80 3.30 -5.34
N PRO A 81 1.11 3.38 -6.65
CA PRO A 81 0.26 2.81 -7.70
C PRO A 81 -0.11 1.33 -7.49
N ALA A 82 0.86 0.49 -7.12
CA ALA A 82 0.61 -0.93 -6.92
C ALA A 82 -0.38 -1.19 -5.77
N LEU A 83 -0.20 -0.52 -4.62
CA LEU A 83 -1.10 -0.63 -3.49
C LEU A 83 -2.50 -0.08 -3.79
N VAL A 84 -2.60 1.02 -4.55
CA VAL A 84 -3.91 1.54 -5.01
C VAL A 84 -4.58 0.55 -5.96
N ASN A 85 -3.81 -0.13 -6.82
CA ASN A 85 -4.36 -1.15 -7.68
C ASN A 85 -4.90 -2.36 -6.90
N MET A 86 -4.23 -2.75 -5.81
CA MET A 86 -4.69 -3.83 -4.93
C MET A 86 -6.05 -3.55 -4.26
N LEU A 87 -6.49 -2.28 -4.18
CA LEU A 87 -7.84 -1.92 -3.73
C LEU A 87 -8.94 -2.45 -4.66
N ARG A 88 -8.63 -2.82 -5.91
CA ARG A 88 -9.59 -3.43 -6.84
C ARG A 88 -9.82 -4.92 -6.59
N SER A 89 -9.00 -5.55 -5.76
CA SER A 89 -9.10 -6.96 -5.40
C SER A 89 -10.50 -7.33 -4.89
N VAL A 90 -10.86 -8.60 -5.02
CA VAL A 90 -12.04 -9.19 -4.38
C VAL A 90 -11.72 -9.75 -2.99
N ASP A 91 -10.43 -9.96 -2.71
CA ASP A 91 -9.93 -10.44 -1.43
C ASP A 91 -9.88 -9.31 -0.40
N GLN A 92 -10.68 -9.46 0.66
CA GLN A 92 -10.79 -8.44 1.70
C GLN A 92 -9.50 -8.23 2.52
N GLU A 93 -8.68 -9.27 2.71
CA GLU A 93 -7.40 -9.12 3.43
C GLU A 93 -6.40 -8.34 2.59
N VAL A 94 -6.37 -8.55 1.27
CA VAL A 94 -5.58 -7.74 0.33
C VAL A 94 -6.00 -6.28 0.39
N ILE A 95 -7.31 -5.99 0.33
CA ILE A 95 -7.83 -4.61 0.42
C ILE A 95 -7.45 -3.99 1.77
N TYR A 96 -7.72 -4.69 2.87
CA TYR A 96 -7.43 -4.19 4.22
C TYR A 96 -5.94 -3.90 4.40
N GLY A 97 -5.08 -4.84 4.00
CA GLY A 97 -3.63 -4.68 4.05
C GLY A 97 -3.15 -3.49 3.22
N SER A 98 -3.72 -3.30 2.03
CA SER A 98 -3.39 -2.19 1.14
C SER A 98 -3.78 -0.85 1.76
N ILE A 99 -5.03 -0.71 2.23
CA ILE A 99 -5.49 0.51 2.92
C ILE A 99 -4.59 0.81 4.12
N TYR A 100 -4.26 -0.21 4.92
CA TYR A 100 -3.40 -0.05 6.08
C TYR A 100 -2.02 0.46 5.69
N THR A 101 -1.42 -0.12 4.66
CA THR A 101 -0.05 0.21 4.24
C THR A 101 0.01 1.61 3.64
N ILE A 102 -0.95 2.00 2.81
CA ILE A 102 -1.02 3.38 2.28
C ILE A 102 -1.21 4.37 3.43
N GLN A 103 -2.07 4.08 4.41
CA GLN A 103 -2.25 4.96 5.58
C GLN A 103 -0.92 5.14 6.34
N SER A 104 -0.20 4.05 6.60
CA SER A 104 1.10 4.10 7.29
C SER A 104 2.13 4.92 6.52
N LEU A 105 2.09 4.90 5.18
CA LEU A 105 2.95 5.72 4.34
C LEU A 105 2.55 7.20 4.39
N CYS A 106 1.26 7.50 4.49
CA CYS A 106 0.77 8.86 4.70
C CYS A 106 1.10 9.42 6.09
N ASP A 107 1.33 8.59 7.11
CA ASP A 107 1.62 9.06 8.48
C ASP A 107 3.02 9.67 8.64
N TYR A 108 3.93 9.47 7.68
CA TYR A 108 5.24 10.11 7.67
C TYR A 108 5.16 11.64 7.54
N LYS A 109 6.19 12.33 8.06
CA LYS A 109 6.29 13.80 8.08
C LYS A 109 6.31 14.39 6.67
N ASP A 110 7.09 13.80 5.76
CA ASP A 110 7.33 14.32 4.40
C ASP A 110 6.56 13.52 3.34
N CYS A 111 5.26 13.29 3.59
CA CYS A 111 4.40 12.44 2.74
C CYS A 111 3.81 13.16 1.51
N GLU A 112 4.23 14.39 1.20
CA GLU A 112 3.68 15.22 0.12
C GLU A 112 3.73 14.52 -1.25
N ALA A 113 4.84 13.83 -1.54
CA ALA A 113 4.98 13.07 -2.78
C ALA A 113 3.94 11.93 -2.88
N ILE A 114 3.69 11.24 -1.75
CA ILE A 114 2.67 10.19 -1.68
C ILE A 114 1.28 10.80 -1.88
N LEU A 115 0.97 11.89 -1.17
CA LEU A 115 -0.34 12.53 -1.26
C LEU A 115 -0.63 13.04 -2.68
N ALA A 116 0.36 13.64 -3.34
CA ALA A 116 0.24 14.06 -4.74
C ALA A 116 -0.05 12.88 -5.67
N GLU A 117 0.65 11.76 -5.47
CA GLU A 117 0.44 10.55 -6.26
C GLU A 117 -0.93 9.91 -6.00
N LEU A 118 -1.42 9.91 -4.76
CA LEU A 118 -2.75 9.43 -4.40
C LEU A 118 -3.88 10.29 -5.01
N ILE A 119 -3.69 11.60 -5.11
CA ILE A 119 -4.61 12.49 -5.84
C ILE A 119 -4.60 12.11 -7.32
N ARG A 120 -3.41 11.98 -7.92
CA ARG A 120 -3.25 11.64 -9.34
C ARG A 120 -3.90 10.31 -9.70
N LEU A 121 -3.93 9.36 -8.76
CA LEU A 121 -4.53 8.04 -8.91
C LEU A 121 -6.03 7.99 -8.59
N ASP A 122 -6.68 9.14 -8.32
CA ASP A 122 -8.08 9.23 -7.93
C ASP A 122 -8.43 8.30 -6.75
N LEU A 123 -7.55 8.23 -5.74
CA LEU A 123 -7.75 7.37 -4.56
C LEU A 123 -9.14 7.58 -3.94
N ILE A 124 -9.61 8.82 -3.93
CA ILE A 124 -10.92 9.23 -3.42
C ILE A 124 -12.05 8.45 -4.10
N GLN A 125 -12.01 8.31 -5.43
CA GLN A 125 -12.99 7.53 -6.17
C GLN A 125 -12.85 6.04 -5.84
N ALA A 126 -11.62 5.51 -5.78
CA ALA A 126 -11.38 4.12 -5.43
C ALA A 126 -11.91 3.75 -4.02
N LEU A 127 -11.75 4.64 -3.04
CA LEU A 127 -12.28 4.47 -1.69
C LEU A 127 -13.82 4.56 -1.66
N ASN A 128 -14.41 5.46 -2.45
CA ASN A 128 -15.85 5.58 -2.58
C ASN A 128 -16.48 4.29 -3.14
N ASP A 129 -15.91 3.77 -4.24
CA ASP A 129 -16.36 2.52 -4.87
C ASP A 129 -16.26 1.34 -3.89
N LEU A 130 -15.21 1.30 -3.07
CA LEU A 130 -15.06 0.31 -2.00
C LEU A 130 -16.11 0.46 -0.90
N CYS A 131 -16.44 1.68 -0.49
CA CYS A 131 -17.50 1.92 0.49
C CYS A 131 -18.87 1.46 0.00
N ILE A 132 -19.17 1.64 -1.28
CA ILE A 132 -20.42 1.14 -1.90
C ILE A 132 -20.39 -0.39 -1.95
N ARG A 133 -19.29 -0.98 -2.44
CA ARG A 133 -19.13 -2.44 -2.59
C ARG A 133 -19.22 -3.18 -1.26
N TYR A 134 -18.66 -2.61 -0.19
CA TYR A 134 -18.59 -3.23 1.14
C TYR A 134 -19.43 -2.48 2.19
N SER A 135 -20.57 -1.94 1.77
CA SER A 135 -21.47 -1.15 2.63
C SER A 135 -21.90 -1.88 3.91
N ASN A 136 -22.08 -3.20 3.83
CA ASN A 136 -22.48 -4.06 4.96
C ASN A 136 -21.30 -4.55 5.81
N ASN A 137 -20.05 -4.28 5.42
CA ASN A 137 -18.86 -4.65 6.20
C ASN A 137 -18.38 -3.44 7.02
N SER A 138 -18.93 -3.33 8.24
CA SER A 138 -18.66 -2.20 9.14
C SER A 138 -17.16 -2.02 9.46
N GLY A 139 -16.42 -3.13 9.61
CA GLY A 139 -14.98 -3.10 9.88
C GLY A 139 -14.18 -2.50 8.72
N LEU A 140 -14.46 -2.94 7.50
CA LEU A 140 -13.80 -2.41 6.31
C LEU A 140 -14.24 -0.98 6.00
N LYS A 141 -15.54 -0.66 6.13
CA LYS A 141 -16.06 0.72 5.99
C LYS A 141 -15.37 1.67 6.96
N THR A 142 -15.21 1.28 8.23
CA THR A 142 -14.47 2.08 9.23
C THR A 142 -13.03 2.33 8.81
N ARG A 143 -12.35 1.33 8.24
CA ARG A 143 -10.95 1.47 7.80
C ARG A 143 -10.84 2.40 6.58
N ILE A 144 -11.74 2.29 5.61
CA ILE A 144 -11.82 3.17 4.44
C ILE A 144 -12.02 4.63 4.88
N ILE A 145 -12.98 4.88 5.78
CA ILE A 145 -13.26 6.21 6.31
C ILE A 145 -12.04 6.80 7.03
N LYS A 146 -11.36 6.00 7.88
CA LYS A 146 -10.13 6.44 8.56
C LYS A 146 -9.05 6.84 7.57
N MET A 147 -8.83 6.04 6.54
CA MET A 147 -7.84 6.32 5.50
C MET A 147 -8.18 7.61 4.74
N ALA A 148 -9.43 7.75 4.31
CA ALA A 148 -9.93 8.97 3.67
C ALA A 148 -9.70 10.20 4.55
N GLY A 149 -9.99 10.10 5.85
CA GLY A 149 -9.73 11.17 6.83
C GLY A 149 -8.25 11.53 6.98
N THR A 150 -7.36 10.53 7.06
CA THR A 150 -5.90 10.75 7.13
C THR A 150 -5.39 11.50 5.90
N VAL A 151 -5.82 11.09 4.71
CA VAL A 151 -5.47 11.75 3.45
C VAL A 151 -6.05 13.17 3.44
N ALA A 152 -7.29 13.34 3.88
CA ALA A 152 -7.97 14.64 3.95
C ALA A 152 -7.28 15.66 4.84
N SER A 153 -6.92 15.26 6.05
CA SER A 153 -6.32 16.17 7.04
C SER A 153 -4.98 16.73 6.58
N LYS A 154 -4.31 16.05 5.64
CA LYS A 154 -3.03 16.47 5.08
C LYS A 154 -3.16 17.19 3.74
N MET A 155 -4.35 17.23 3.15
CA MET A 155 -4.62 17.98 1.93
C MET A 155 -5.08 19.39 2.26
N ARG A 156 -4.47 20.38 1.58
CA ARG A 156 -4.90 21.77 1.70
C ARG A 156 -6.33 22.00 1.19
N ASN A 157 -6.74 21.24 0.16
CA ASN A 157 -8.07 21.29 -0.46
C ASN A 157 -8.63 19.87 -0.60
N PHE A 158 -9.30 19.35 0.43
CA PHE A 158 -9.93 18.03 0.34
C PHE A 158 -11.31 18.09 -0.33
N PRO A 159 -11.65 17.20 -1.28
CA PRO A 159 -12.95 17.19 -1.92
C PRO A 159 -14.06 16.82 -0.93
N VAL A 160 -14.91 17.81 -0.61
CA VAL A 160 -16.08 17.70 0.29
C VAL A 160 -17.08 16.63 -0.17
N SER A 161 -17.09 16.29 -1.46
CA SER A 161 -17.92 15.22 -2.03
C SER A 161 -17.66 13.85 -1.38
N LEU A 162 -16.42 13.57 -0.96
CA LEU A 162 -16.10 12.30 -0.30
C LEU A 162 -16.67 12.23 1.11
N VAL A 163 -16.58 13.31 1.89
CA VAL A 163 -17.16 13.35 3.25
C VAL A 163 -18.65 13.03 3.19
N ARG A 164 -19.35 13.56 2.18
CA ARG A 164 -20.77 13.25 1.97
C ARG A 164 -21.02 11.78 1.62
N SER A 165 -20.21 11.16 0.77
CA SER A 165 -20.40 9.75 0.40
C SER A 165 -20.07 8.76 1.52
N LEU A 166 -19.20 9.16 2.46
CA LEU A 166 -18.78 8.32 3.60
C LEU A 166 -19.74 8.37 4.81
N VAL A 167 -20.51 9.46 4.94
CA VAL A 167 -21.46 9.68 6.04
C VAL A 167 -22.81 8.98 5.78
N PHE A 168 -23.13 8.67 4.52
CA PHE A 168 -24.33 7.94 4.12
C PHE A 168 -24.02 6.47 3.74
#